data_AF-A0A2X1IZK8-F1
#
_entry.id   AF-A0A2X1IZK8-F1
#
_cell.length_a   1.000
_cell.length_b   1.000
_cell.length_c   1.000
_cell.angle_alpha   90.00
_cell.angle_beta   90.00
_cell.angle_gamma   90.00
#
_symmetry.space_group_name_H-M   'P 1'
#
loop_
_entity.id
_entity.type
_entity.pdbx_description
1 polymer ?
#
loop_
_entity_poly.entity_id
_entity_poly.type
_entity_poly.pdbx_seq_one_letter_code
_entity_poly.pdbx_strand_id
1 'polypeptide(L)'
;MAFFLESTFVGLFFFGWDRLGKVQHMCVTWLVALGSNLSALWILVANGWMQNPIASDFNFETMRMEMVSFSELVLNPVAQVKIRSHCSVWLCDWRDVHPRYQRMVYAERS
;
A
#
# COMPACT_ATOMS: atom_id res chain seq x y z
N MET A 1 -4.51 9.04 -2.89
CA MET A 1 -5.40 7.88 -3.12
C MET A 1 -5.33 6.89 -1.96
N ALA A 2 -4.18 6.24 -1.72
CA ALA A 2 -4.03 5.20 -0.69
C ALA A 2 -4.27 5.67 0.75
N PHE A 3 -3.74 6.83 1.13
CA PHE A 3 -3.85 7.37 2.50
C PHE A 3 -5.29 7.70 2.93
N PHE A 4 -6.10 8.20 1.99
CA PHE A 4 -7.52 8.49 2.25
C PHE A 4 -8.32 7.20 2.47
N LEU A 5 -7.99 6.17 1.70
CA LEU A 5 -8.60 4.85 1.81
C LEU A 5 -8.26 4.21 3.17
N GLU A 6 -6.98 4.22 3.54
CA GLU A 6 -6.49 3.72 4.82
C GLU A 6 -7.15 4.42 6.01
N SER A 7 -7.14 5.76 6.05
CA SER A 7 -7.74 6.52 7.16
C SER A 7 -9.24 6.31 7.31
N THR A 8 -9.98 6.17 6.21
CA THR A 8 -11.43 5.90 6.24
C THR A 8 -11.73 4.50 6.78
N PHE A 9 -11.01 3.47 6.30
CA PHE A 9 -11.26 2.10 6.72
C PHE A 9 -10.70 1.78 8.11
N VAL A 10 -9.64 2.45 8.55
CA VAL A 10 -9.14 2.35 9.94
C VAL A 10 -10.20 2.88 10.92
N GLY A 11 -10.89 3.97 10.60
CA GLY A 11 -12.02 4.45 11.40
C GLY A 11 -13.15 3.42 11.50
N LEU A 12 -13.52 2.81 10.37
CA LEU A 12 -14.50 1.71 10.33
C LEU A 12 -14.04 0.46 11.07
N PHE A 13 -12.75 0.17 11.11
CA PHE A 13 -12.20 -0.98 11.82
C PHE A 13 -12.34 -0.84 13.35
N PHE A 14 -12.12 0.35 13.90
CA PHE A 14 -12.28 0.57 15.36
C PHE A 14 -13.74 0.64 15.79
N PHE A 15 -14.60 1.33 15.03
CA PHE A 15 -16.02 1.50 15.39
C PHE A 15 -16.93 0.40 14.84
N GLY A 16 -16.37 -0.57 14.10
CA GLY A 16 -17.12 -1.59 13.38
C GLY A 16 -17.47 -2.85 14.16
N TRP A 17 -16.88 -3.05 15.34
CA TRP A 17 -17.00 -4.32 16.10
C TRP A 17 -18.45 -4.71 16.44
N ASP A 18 -19.27 -3.75 16.86
CA ASP A 18 -20.69 -3.97 17.20
C ASP A 18 -21.64 -3.76 16.01
N ARG A 19 -21.21 -3.02 14.98
CA ARG A 19 -22.08 -2.62 13.85
C ARG A 19 -21.94 -3.48 12.60
N LEU A 20 -20.82 -4.18 12.41
CA LEU A 20 -20.52 -4.97 11.22
C LEU A 20 -20.61 -6.48 11.51
N GLY A 21 -21.03 -7.26 10.51
CA GLY A 21 -20.97 -8.73 10.57
C GLY A 21 -19.53 -9.26 10.51
N LYS A 22 -19.30 -10.52 10.93
CA LYS A 22 -17.98 -11.19 10.93
C LYS A 22 -17.24 -11.05 9.58
N VAL A 23 -17.96 -11.25 8.47
CA VAL A 23 -17.41 -11.17 7.11
C VAL A 23 -17.11 -9.73 6.70
N GLN A 24 -18.01 -8.78 7.02
CA GLN A 24 -17.83 -7.38 6.67
C GLN A 24 -16.63 -6.77 7.40
N HIS A 25 -16.45 -7.11 8.69
CA HIS A 25 -15.30 -6.66 9.45
C HIS A 25 -13.98 -7.23 8.89
N MET A 26 -14.00 -8.48 8.43
CA MET A 26 -12.85 -9.09 7.74
C MET A 26 -12.52 -8.36 6.43
N CYS A 27 -13.52 -8.00 5.62
CA CYS A 27 -13.31 -7.22 4.40
C CYS A 27 -12.70 -5.84 4.70
N VAL A 28 -13.15 -5.14 5.75
CA VAL A 28 -12.59 -3.86 6.17
C VAL A 28 -11.11 -4.00 6.53
N THR A 29 -10.74 -5.03 7.32
CA THR A 29 -9.34 -5.30 7.68
C THR A 29 -8.46 -5.56 6.45
N TRP A 30 -8.97 -6.31 5.46
CA TRP A 30 -8.27 -6.52 4.20
C TRP A 30 -8.09 -5.23 3.39
N LEU A 31 -9.09 -4.35 3.37
CA LEU A 31 -9.01 -3.07 2.67
C LEU A 31 -8.03 -2.11 3.35
N VAL A 32 -7.96 -2.10 4.69
CA VAL A 32 -6.91 -1.36 5.43
C VAL A 32 -5.53 -1.87 5.04
N ALA A 33 -5.31 -3.18 5.07
CA ALA A 33 -4.03 -3.78 4.71
C ALA A 33 -3.61 -3.47 3.26
N LEU A 34 -4.55 -3.51 2.31
CA LEU A 34 -4.31 -3.11 0.93
C LEU A 34 -4.01 -1.61 0.79
N GLY A 35 -4.68 -0.76 1.57
CA GLY A 35 -4.44 0.68 1.61
C GLY A 35 -3.00 1.02 2.00
N SER A 36 -2.49 0.41 3.06
CA SER A 36 -1.10 0.63 3.52
C SER A 36 -0.08 0.16 2.47
N ASN A 37 -0.30 -0.98 1.81
CA ASN A 37 0.57 -1.47 0.72
C ASN A 37 0.59 -0.53 -0.48
N LEU A 38 -0.57 -0.02 -0.89
CA LEU A 38 -0.65 0.89 -2.02
C LEU A 38 0.09 2.21 -1.70
N SER A 39 0.01 2.69 -0.46
CA SER A 39 0.75 3.87 -0.01
C SER A 39 2.26 3.66 -0.10
N ALA A 40 2.75 2.53 0.44
CA ALA A 40 4.15 2.15 0.37
C ALA A 40 4.65 2.02 -1.08
N LEU A 41 3.85 1.46 -1.99
CA LEU A 41 4.20 1.34 -3.40
C LEU A 41 4.53 2.71 -4.02
N TRP A 42 3.66 3.71 -3.84
CA TRP A 42 3.88 5.04 -4.41
C TRP A 42 5.11 5.74 -3.82
N ILE A 43 5.35 5.58 -2.52
CA ILE A 43 6.54 6.13 -1.85
C ILE A 43 7.81 5.48 -2.38
N LEU A 44 7.81 4.16 -2.56
CA LEU A 44 8.97 3.42 -3.07
C LEU A 44 9.24 3.69 -4.56
N VAL A 45 8.21 3.95 -5.36
CA VAL A 45 8.37 4.41 -6.75
C VAL A 45 9.06 5.78 -6.79
N ALA A 46 8.59 6.74 -5.98
CA ALA A 46 9.23 8.05 -5.87
C ALA A 46 10.69 7.94 -5.40
N ASN A 47 10.95 7.09 -4.40
CA ASN A 47 12.31 6.85 -3.91
C ASN A 47 13.21 6.16 -4.95
N GLY A 48 12.66 5.22 -5.72
CA GLY A 48 13.38 4.56 -6.83
C GLY A 48 13.74 5.53 -7.95
N TRP A 49 12.86 6.49 -8.25
CA TRP A 49 13.10 7.55 -9.21
C TRP A 49 14.20 8.53 -8.73
N MET A 50 14.23 8.88 -7.44
CA MET A 50 15.32 9.71 -6.90
C MET A 50 16.70 9.03 -6.99
N GLN A 51 16.76 7.70 -6.88
CA GLN A 51 18.02 6.94 -7.03
C GLN A 51 18.43 6.75 -8.49
N ASN A 52 17.47 6.59 -9.39
CA ASN A 52 17.69 6.49 -10.82
C ASN A 52 16.64 7.33 -11.56
N PRO A 53 16.98 8.58 -11.93
CA PRO A 53 16.07 9.48 -12.64
C PRO A 53 15.95 9.05 -14.11
N ILE A 54 15.24 7.96 -14.33
CA ILE A 54 14.86 7.44 -15.65
C ILE A 54 13.59 8.17 -16.08
N ALA A 55 13.41 8.37 -17.39
CA ALA A 55 12.23 9.00 -17.99
C ALA A 55 12.00 10.47 -17.59
N SER A 56 13.08 11.19 -17.31
CA SER A 56 13.08 12.64 -17.12
C SER A 56 14.11 13.29 -18.02
N ASP A 57 13.72 14.34 -18.74
CA ASP A 57 14.61 15.13 -19.59
C ASP A 57 14.71 16.56 -19.05
N PHE A 58 15.88 17.16 -19.22
CA PHE A 58 16.13 18.51 -18.74
C PHE A 58 15.76 19.52 -19.82
N ASN A 59 14.70 20.30 -19.57
CA ASN A 59 14.28 21.34 -20.49
C ASN A 59 15.02 22.65 -20.17
N PHE A 60 15.79 23.15 -21.13
CA PHE A 60 16.59 24.38 -21.01
C PHE A 60 15.72 25.65 -20.98
N GLU A 61 14.46 25.60 -21.44
CA GLU A 61 13.55 26.75 -21.43
C GLU A 61 12.88 26.93 -20.06
N THR A 62 12.48 25.85 -19.41
CA THR A 62 11.77 25.86 -18.12
C THR A 62 12.70 25.69 -16.92
N MET A 63 14.00 25.40 -17.16
CA MET A 63 15.03 25.15 -16.14
C MET A 63 14.60 24.09 -15.12
N ARG A 64 13.86 23.07 -15.59
CA ARG A 64 13.28 21.99 -14.77
C ARG A 64 13.43 20.64 -15.45
N MET A 65 13.42 19.58 -14.64
CA MET A 65 13.31 18.20 -15.11
C MET A 65 11.85 17.92 -15.45
N GLU A 66 11.57 17.66 -16.72
CA GLU A 66 10.25 17.32 -17.21
C GLU A 66 10.12 15.80 -17.35
N MET A 67 8.95 15.27 -16.97
CA MET A 67 8.68 13.84 -17.12
C MET A 67 8.41 13.51 -18.59
N VAL A 68 9.16 12.55 -19.14
CA VAL A 68 9.04 12.10 -20.54
C VAL A 68 8.03 10.95 -20.64
N SER A 69 8.07 9.99 -19.71
CA SER A 69 7.18 8.84 -19.73
C SER A 69 6.83 8.31 -18.34
N PHE A 70 5.54 8.34 -18.02
CA PHE A 70 5.02 7.86 -16.73
C PHE A 70 5.16 6.35 -16.54
N SER A 71 4.99 5.56 -17.61
CA SER A 71 5.08 4.09 -17.56
C SER A 71 6.48 3.60 -17.18
N GLU A 72 7.53 4.22 -17.73
CA GLU A 72 8.92 3.85 -17.42
C GLU A 72 9.33 4.25 -16.00
N LEU A 73 8.77 5.35 -15.48
CA LEU A 73 8.98 5.77 -14.10
C LEU A 73 8.44 4.73 -13.11
N VAL A 74 7.22 4.22 -13.36
CA VAL A 74 6.60 3.17 -12.52
C VAL A 74 7.30 1.82 -12.67
N LEU A 75 7.77 1.49 -13.88
CA LEU A 75 8.43 0.21 -14.19
C LEU A 75 9.95 0.21 -13.96
N ASN A 76 10.50 1.22 -13.27
CA ASN A 76 11.91 1.31 -12.94
C ASN A 76 12.39 0.05 -12.18
N PRO A 77 13.46 -0.64 -12.62
CA PRO A 77 13.95 -1.86 -11.98
C PRO A 77 14.29 -1.68 -10.49
N VAL A 78 14.77 -0.50 -10.08
CA VAL A 78 15.06 -0.20 -8.67
C VAL A 78 13.79 -0.05 -7.84
N ALA A 79 12.74 0.54 -8.41
CA ALA A 79 11.43 0.59 -7.76
C ALA A 79 10.84 -0.82 -7.62
N GLN A 80 10.96 -1.66 -8.65
CA GLN A 80 10.45 -3.04 -8.64
C GLN A 80 11.13 -3.93 -7.59
N VAL A 81 12.44 -3.80 -7.39
CA VAL A 81 13.16 -4.53 -6.32
C VAL A 81 12.66 -4.09 -4.94
N LYS A 82 12.47 -2.79 -4.71
CA LYS A 82 11.94 -2.28 -3.43
C LYS A 82 10.51 -2.75 -3.18
N ILE A 83 9.66 -2.72 -4.20
CA ILE A 83 8.28 -3.22 -4.13
C ILE A 83 8.26 -4.71 -3.80
N ARG A 84 9.13 -5.51 -4.44
CA ARG A 84 9.25 -6.95 -4.16
C ARG A 84 9.64 -7.21 -2.70
N SER A 85 10.65 -6.51 -2.19
CA SER A 85 11.07 -6.63 -0.79
C SER A 85 9.95 -6.22 0.17
N HIS A 86 9.24 -5.13 -0.10
CA HIS A 86 8.09 -4.72 0.70
C HIS A 86 6.99 -5.80 0.70
N CYS A 87 6.64 -6.32 -0.48
CA CYS A 87 5.65 -7.39 -0.62
C CYS A 87 6.05 -8.66 0.13
N SER A 88 7.35 -9.04 0.12
CA SER A 88 7.82 -10.19 0.89
C SER A 88 7.71 -9.99 2.41
N VAL A 89 8.00 -8.79 2.91
CA VAL A 89 7.84 -8.46 4.33
C VAL A 89 6.37 -8.49 4.70
N TRP A 90 5.52 -7.86 3.88
CA TRP A 90 4.08 -7.85 4.10
C TRP A 90 3.47 -9.25 4.08
N LEU A 91 3.85 -10.11 3.12
CA LEU A 91 3.38 -11.50 3.07
C LEU A 91 3.81 -12.31 4.29
N CYS A 92 5.01 -12.06 4.81
CA CYS A 92 5.51 -12.72 6.03
C CYS A 92 4.69 -12.28 7.25
N ASP A 93 4.50 -10.97 7.43
CA ASP A 93 3.70 -10.42 8.52
C ASP A 93 2.22 -10.84 8.44
N TRP A 94 1.64 -10.81 7.23
CA TRP A 94 0.26 -11.18 6.99
C TRP A 94 -0.01 -12.66 7.27
N ARG A 95 0.96 -13.53 6.99
CA ARG A 95 0.87 -14.97 7.32
C ARG A 95 0.69 -15.19 8.83
N ASP A 96 1.28 -14.35 9.66
CA ASP A 96 1.14 -14.44 11.12
C ASP A 96 -0.08 -13.67 11.65
N VAL A 97 -0.45 -12.54 11.05
CA VAL A 97 -1.58 -11.69 11.49
C VAL A 97 -2.93 -12.31 11.13
N HIS A 98 -3.09 -12.83 9.91
CA HIS A 98 -4.39 -13.31 9.41
C HIS A 98 -5.02 -14.43 10.27
N PRO A 99 -4.30 -15.50 10.66
CA PRO A 99 -4.87 -16.57 11.49
C PRO A 99 -5.15 -16.13 12.92
N ARG A 100 -4.39 -15.15 13.44
CA ARG A 100 -4.65 -14.55 14.75
C ARG A 100 -5.92 -13.71 14.72
N TYR A 101 -6.10 -12.91 13.68
CA TYR A 101 -7.31 -12.10 13.50
C TYR A 101 -8.57 -12.95 13.32
N GLN A 102 -8.52 -14.00 12.49
CA GLN A 102 -9.64 -14.94 12.37
C GLN A 102 -10.00 -15.57 13.72
N ARG A 103 -9.01 -16.03 14.49
CA ARG A 103 -9.28 -16.61 15.81
C ARG A 103 -9.99 -15.62 16.74
N MET A 104 -9.59 -14.35 16.78
CA MET A 104 -10.28 -13.33 17.58
C MET A 104 -11.74 -13.15 17.14
N VAL A 105 -11.97 -12.87 15.84
CA VAL A 105 -13.33 -12.59 15.31
C VAL A 105 -14.28 -13.78 15.46
N TYR A 106 -13.78 -15.01 15.34
CA TYR A 106 -14.61 -16.21 15.46
C TYR A 106 -14.75 -16.72 16.90
N ALA A 107 -13.81 -16.46 17.81
CA ALA A 107 -13.87 -16.87 19.22
C ALA A 107 -14.73 -15.94 20.11
N GLU A 108 -14.84 -14.65 19.80
CA GLU A 108 -15.65 -13.70 20.59
C GLU A 108 -17.16 -13.74 20.29
N ARG A 109 -17.58 -14.48 19.26
CA ARG A 109 -18.99 -14.56 18.83
C ARG A 109 -19.49 -16.01 18.76
N SER A 110 -19.09 -16.86 19.71
CA SER A 110 -19.63 -18.21 20.00
C SER A 110 -20.11 -18.27 21.43
#